data_AF-G3NY12-F1
#
_entry.id   AF-G3NY12-F1
#
_cell.length_a   1.000
_cell.length_b   1.000
_cell.length_c   1.000
_cell.angle_alpha   90.00
_cell.angle_beta   90.00
_cell.angle_gamma   90.00
#
_symmetry.space_group_name_H-M   'P 1'
#
loop_
_entity.id
_entity.type
_entity.pdbx_description
1 polymer ?
#
loop_
_entity_poly.entity_id
_entity_poly.type
_entity_poly.pdbx_seq_one_letter_code
_entity_poly.pdbx_strand_id
1 'polypeptide(L)'
;IIKLLDSKRSQAVAILISSLHLEMKDIQQAVLAVDHSVVDLETVEALYENRAQPEELERIKKHYETSEEEEVKLLDKPEQFLYELSQIPDFEGRAHCIIFRSAFLDGIALIQTKLNTVSSVCKALLESDGVMDVMGLVLALGNHMNGGNRTRGQADGFGLDILPKLKDVKSRDNRISLVDYVVSEATFLNSYCYCAFFVFNQNAGTDNSMFPLPEPQDVFLAAQVKFDDLNRDLRQLGRDLTRCEKDVRNVCSVSLEEHLQPFKGKMEAFCLSVLSESIQAFTLFNVFFQDLVLFFGLKPKTGEHEVTTGHLFMLWFEFCADFKTRWKRENKNISTERLKEAQLSVKRITSEKKVETRKINPNSL
;
A
#
# COMPACT_ATOMS: atom_id res chain seq x y z
N ILE A 1 -32.82 39.38 20.65
CA ILE A 1 -31.99 38.50 19.80
C ILE A 1 -32.58 38.56 18.40
N ILE A 2 -31.81 39.07 17.44
CA ILE A 2 -32.16 39.21 16.03
C ILE A 2 -31.67 37.95 15.31
N LYS A 3 -32.53 37.34 14.49
CA LYS A 3 -32.21 36.14 13.71
C LYS A 3 -32.43 36.41 12.24
N LEU A 4 -31.41 36.18 11.43
CA LEU A 4 -31.43 36.38 9.98
C LEU A 4 -31.43 35.04 9.25
N LEU A 5 -30.77 34.02 9.80
CA LEU A 5 -30.77 32.68 9.22
C LEU A 5 -32.11 31.97 9.49
N ASP A 6 -32.48 31.02 8.63
CA ASP A 6 -33.59 30.13 8.94
C ASP A 6 -33.23 29.22 10.13
N SER A 7 -34.24 28.67 10.77
CA SER A 7 -34.08 27.88 12.00
C SER A 7 -33.17 26.67 11.83
N LYS A 8 -33.24 25.98 10.67
CA LYS A 8 -32.44 24.78 10.40
C LYS A 8 -30.98 25.18 10.18
N ARG A 9 -30.73 26.23 9.39
CA ARG A 9 -29.38 26.73 9.15
C ARG A 9 -28.72 27.25 10.42
N SER A 10 -29.43 28.08 11.17
CA SER A 10 -28.96 28.62 12.46
C SER A 10 -28.57 27.49 13.42
N GLN A 11 -29.37 26.41 13.50
CA GLN A 11 -29.04 25.25 14.32
C GLN A 11 -27.80 24.50 13.83
N ALA A 12 -27.63 24.30 12.52
CA ALA A 12 -26.45 23.62 11.97
C ALA A 12 -25.16 24.38 12.31
N VAL A 13 -25.15 25.70 12.14
CA VAL A 13 -24.00 26.55 12.48
C VAL A 13 -23.77 26.60 13.99
N ALA A 14 -24.84 26.66 14.81
CA ALA A 14 -24.71 26.59 16.27
C ALA A 14 -24.07 25.28 16.76
N ILE A 15 -24.42 24.15 16.13
CA ILE A 15 -23.80 22.85 16.43
C ILE A 15 -22.30 22.91 16.10
N LEU A 16 -21.94 23.42 14.92
CA LEU A 16 -20.55 23.57 14.51
C LEU A 16 -19.75 24.41 15.52
N ILE A 17 -20.26 25.60 15.89
CA ILE A 17 -19.63 26.47 16.89
C ILE A 17 -19.42 25.74 18.21
N SER A 18 -20.41 24.98 18.67
CA SER A 18 -20.32 24.24 19.93
C SER A 18 -19.26 23.14 19.91
N SER A 19 -18.93 22.62 18.73
CA SER A 19 -17.93 21.55 18.54
C SER A 19 -16.51 22.07 18.26
N LEU A 20 -16.34 23.27 17.70
CA LEU A 20 -15.04 23.75 17.23
C LEU A 20 -14.03 23.98 18.36
N HIS A 21 -14.45 24.49 19.51
CA HIS A 21 -13.57 24.85 20.64
C HIS A 21 -12.29 25.62 20.24
N LEU A 22 -12.37 26.44 19.19
CA LEU A 22 -11.25 27.19 18.60
C LEU A 22 -11.57 28.68 18.56
N GLU A 23 -10.54 29.52 18.62
CA GLU A 23 -10.70 30.97 18.42
C GLU A 23 -10.65 31.31 16.92
N MET A 24 -11.34 32.39 16.51
CA MET A 24 -11.33 32.83 15.11
C MET A 24 -9.93 33.16 14.58
N LYS A 25 -9.02 33.58 15.48
CA LYS A 25 -7.61 33.83 15.14
C LYS A 25 -6.86 32.56 14.74
N ASP A 26 -7.16 31.43 15.38
CA ASP A 26 -6.56 30.14 15.06
C ASP A 26 -7.01 29.67 13.67
N ILE A 27 -8.31 29.84 13.38
CA ILE A 27 -8.90 29.54 12.07
C ILE A 27 -8.25 30.42 10.98
N GLN A 28 -8.16 31.72 11.22
CA GLN A 28 -7.52 32.66 10.30
C GLN A 28 -6.06 32.28 10.04
N GLN A 29 -5.29 31.99 11.09
CA GLN A 29 -3.90 31.60 10.97
C GLN A 29 -3.75 30.29 10.19
N ALA A 30 -4.57 29.28 10.47
CA ALA A 30 -4.53 28.00 9.77
C ALA A 30 -4.76 28.15 8.25
N VAL A 31 -5.75 28.95 7.86
CA VAL A 31 -6.14 29.17 6.46
C VAL A 31 -5.13 30.05 5.72
N LEU A 32 -4.64 31.13 6.34
CA LEU A 32 -3.63 32.01 5.74
C LEU A 32 -2.26 31.32 5.64
N ALA A 33 -1.91 30.53 6.66
CA ALA A 33 -0.62 29.87 6.72
C ALA A 33 -0.58 28.53 5.98
N VAL A 34 -1.72 27.96 5.58
CA VAL A 34 -1.82 26.57 5.08
C VAL A 34 -1.18 25.62 6.10
N ASP A 35 -1.64 25.70 7.34
CA ASP A 35 -1.14 24.95 8.48
C ASP A 35 -2.31 24.30 9.21
N HIS A 36 -2.27 22.97 9.30
CA HIS A 36 -3.33 22.13 9.88
C HIS A 36 -2.86 21.43 11.16
N SER A 37 -1.85 21.98 11.84
CA SER A 37 -1.35 21.45 13.11
C SER A 37 -2.25 21.78 14.31
N VAL A 38 -2.90 22.95 14.28
CA VAL A 38 -3.81 23.44 15.34
C VAL A 38 -5.27 23.24 14.94
N VAL A 39 -5.61 23.54 13.69
CA VAL A 39 -6.94 23.31 13.11
C VAL A 39 -6.80 22.18 12.10
N ASP A 40 -7.32 21.01 12.45
CA ASP A 40 -7.25 19.85 11.56
C ASP A 40 -8.06 20.05 10.27
N LEU A 41 -7.81 19.17 9.30
CA LEU A 41 -8.41 19.28 7.99
C LEU A 41 -9.93 19.08 8.05
N GLU A 42 -10.39 18.14 8.86
CA GLU A 42 -11.80 17.86 9.09
C GLU A 42 -12.54 19.11 9.60
N THR A 43 -11.90 19.90 10.46
CA THR A 43 -12.44 21.18 10.93
C THR A 43 -12.47 22.21 9.80
N VAL A 44 -11.42 22.30 8.97
CA VAL A 44 -11.42 23.20 7.79
C VAL A 44 -12.54 22.83 6.81
N GLU A 45 -12.77 21.53 6.58
CA GLU A 45 -13.88 21.03 5.77
C GLU A 45 -15.24 21.39 6.39
N ALA A 46 -15.42 21.17 7.69
CA ALA A 46 -16.65 21.50 8.38
C ALA A 46 -16.96 23.02 8.32
N LEU A 47 -15.93 23.86 8.47
CA LEU A 47 -16.03 25.31 8.30
C LEU A 47 -16.37 25.70 6.86
N TYR A 48 -15.74 25.05 5.87
CA TYR A 48 -16.04 25.28 4.45
C TYR A 48 -17.49 24.95 4.13
N GLU A 49 -17.99 23.76 4.51
CA GLU A 49 -19.36 23.33 4.25
C GLU A 49 -20.42 24.19 4.96
N ASN A 50 -20.06 24.77 6.11
CA ASN A 50 -20.97 25.61 6.90
C ASN A 50 -20.74 27.12 6.74
N ARG A 51 -19.88 27.55 5.81
CA ARG A 51 -19.71 28.97 5.49
C ARG A 51 -21.03 29.60 5.05
N ALA A 52 -21.16 30.92 5.22
CA ALA A 52 -22.33 31.65 4.77
C ALA A 52 -22.45 31.57 3.25
N GLN A 53 -23.66 31.29 2.77
CA GLN A 53 -23.99 31.42 1.36
C GLN A 53 -24.04 32.92 0.96
N PRO A 54 -23.86 33.27 -0.33
CA PRO A 54 -23.81 34.66 -0.77
C PRO A 54 -25.00 35.51 -0.28
N GLU A 55 -26.22 34.97 -0.35
CA GLU A 55 -27.44 35.65 0.07
C GLU A 55 -27.54 35.81 1.60
N GLU A 56 -27.07 34.80 2.35
CA GLU A 56 -26.99 34.85 3.82
C GLU A 56 -26.01 35.93 4.25
N LEU A 57 -24.83 35.94 3.62
CA LEU A 57 -23.77 36.88 3.93
C LEU A 57 -24.16 38.31 3.57
N GLU A 58 -24.83 38.53 2.45
CA GLU A 58 -25.34 39.85 2.06
C GLU A 58 -26.33 40.40 3.11
N ARG A 59 -27.26 39.56 3.59
CA ARG A 59 -28.22 39.94 4.64
C ARG A 59 -27.53 40.28 5.95
N ILE A 60 -26.53 39.49 6.34
CA ILE A 60 -25.74 39.72 7.56
C ILE A 60 -24.95 41.03 7.42
N LYS A 61 -24.19 41.22 6.33
CA LYS A 61 -23.43 42.45 6.06
C LYS A 61 -24.30 43.70 6.07
N LYS A 62 -25.44 43.66 5.39
CA LYS A 62 -26.40 44.76 5.38
C LYS A 62 -26.86 45.13 6.79
N HIS A 63 -27.09 44.15 7.66
CA HIS A 63 -27.45 44.43 9.04
C HIS A 63 -26.31 45.11 9.81
N TYR A 64 -25.07 44.63 9.66
CA TYR A 64 -23.88 45.28 10.25
C TYR A 64 -23.67 46.72 9.75
N GLU A 65 -24.03 47.02 8.50
CA GLU A 65 -23.85 48.36 7.90
C GLU A 65 -24.98 49.34 8.24
N THR A 66 -26.20 48.87 8.50
CA THR A 66 -27.39 49.72 8.60
C THR A 66 -27.97 49.86 10.01
N SER A 67 -27.60 48.97 10.92
CA SER A 67 -28.08 49.00 12.32
C SER A 67 -27.13 49.76 13.25
N GLU A 68 -27.67 50.29 14.33
CA GLU A 68 -26.88 50.90 15.42
C GLU A 68 -26.05 49.84 16.15
N GLU A 69 -24.93 50.21 16.79
CA GLU A 69 -24.03 49.26 17.48
C GLU A 69 -24.76 48.37 18.51
N GLU A 70 -25.75 48.91 19.20
CA GLU A 70 -26.55 48.16 20.18
C GLU A 70 -27.45 47.10 19.52
N GLU A 71 -27.91 47.33 18.28
CA GLU A 71 -28.69 46.35 17.53
C GLU A 71 -27.81 45.23 16.96
N VAL A 72 -26.59 45.56 16.52
CA VAL A 72 -25.61 44.56 16.05
C VAL A 72 -25.25 43.57 17.18
N LYS A 73 -25.14 44.04 18.42
CA LYS A 73 -24.93 43.19 19.61
C LYS A 73 -26.08 42.23 19.88
N LEU A 74 -27.28 42.51 19.36
CA LEU A 74 -28.45 41.63 19.52
C LEU A 74 -28.49 40.51 18.49
N LEU A 75 -27.62 40.51 17.48
CA LEU A 75 -27.55 39.45 16.47
C LEU A 75 -27.24 38.10 17.13
N ASP A 76 -27.88 37.02 16.68
CA ASP A 76 -27.62 35.69 17.24
C ASP A 76 -26.20 35.20 16.92
N LYS A 77 -25.66 34.31 17.76
CA LYS A 77 -24.27 33.85 17.66
C LYS A 77 -23.90 33.22 16.31
N PRO A 78 -24.77 32.41 15.66
CA PRO A 78 -24.46 31.85 14.35
C PRO A 78 -24.16 32.90 13.29
N GLU A 79 -24.97 33.95 13.21
CA GLU A 79 -24.79 35.06 12.27
C GLU A 79 -23.50 35.84 12.55
N GLN A 80 -23.18 36.10 13.83
CA GLN A 80 -21.92 36.75 14.22
C GLN A 80 -20.72 35.91 13.79
N PHE A 81 -20.75 34.60 14.05
CA PHE A 81 -19.68 33.67 13.65
C PHE A 81 -19.47 33.64 12.13
N LEU A 82 -20.56 33.56 11.35
CA LEU A 82 -20.48 33.57 9.89
C LEU A 82 -19.92 34.89 9.36
N TYR A 83 -20.29 36.02 9.99
CA TYR A 83 -19.72 37.32 9.65
C TYR A 83 -18.22 37.36 9.92
N GLU A 84 -17.78 36.96 11.12
CA GLU A 84 -16.37 36.90 11.51
C GLU A 84 -15.56 35.99 10.58
N LEU A 85 -16.07 34.79 10.25
CA LEU A 85 -15.44 33.87 9.31
C LEU A 85 -15.27 34.51 7.92
N SER A 86 -16.25 35.30 7.48
CA SER A 86 -16.19 36.03 6.20
C SER A 86 -15.18 37.18 6.18
N GLN A 87 -14.69 37.62 7.34
CA GLN A 87 -13.63 38.63 7.42
C GLN A 87 -12.25 38.04 7.12
N ILE A 88 -12.10 36.70 7.16
CA ILE A 88 -10.86 36.06 6.74
C ILE A 88 -10.70 36.27 5.22
N PRO A 89 -9.57 36.85 4.77
CA PRO A 89 -9.37 37.18 3.36
C PRO A 89 -9.53 35.97 2.44
N ASP A 90 -10.57 35.99 1.61
CA ASP A 90 -10.94 34.91 0.68
C ASP A 90 -10.94 33.51 1.33
N PHE A 91 -11.58 33.40 2.49
CA PHE A 91 -11.70 32.14 3.24
C PHE A 91 -12.14 30.97 2.36
N GLU A 92 -13.18 31.16 1.55
CA GLU A 92 -13.75 30.12 0.69
C GLU A 92 -12.70 29.56 -0.29
N GLY A 93 -12.02 30.44 -1.03
CA GLY A 93 -11.01 30.03 -2.00
C GLY A 93 -9.82 29.33 -1.35
N ARG A 94 -9.36 29.85 -0.19
CA ARG A 94 -8.24 29.26 0.55
C ARG A 94 -8.57 27.91 1.15
N ALA A 95 -9.71 27.79 1.82
CA ALA A 95 -10.16 26.53 2.41
C ALA A 95 -10.36 25.46 1.33
N HIS A 96 -10.99 25.81 0.20
CA HIS A 96 -11.13 24.90 -0.94
C HIS A 96 -9.77 24.39 -1.45
N CYS A 97 -8.77 25.27 -1.58
CA CYS A 97 -7.42 24.89 -2.00
C CYS A 97 -6.72 23.98 -0.98
N ILE A 98 -6.90 24.22 0.32
CA ILE A 98 -6.33 23.41 1.41
C ILE A 98 -6.92 22.00 1.40
N ILE A 99 -8.25 21.90 1.33
CA ILE A 99 -9.00 20.64 1.26
C ILE A 99 -8.57 19.84 0.03
N PHE A 100 -8.56 20.50 -1.13
CA PHE A 100 -8.11 19.89 -2.38
C PHE A 100 -6.68 19.35 -2.26
N ARG A 101 -5.74 20.14 -1.72
CA ARG A 101 -4.35 19.73 -1.57
C ARG A 101 -4.24 18.41 -0.81
N SER A 102 -4.98 18.23 0.29
CA SER A 102 -4.96 16.97 1.03
C SER A 102 -5.52 15.81 0.22
N ALA A 103 -6.74 15.98 -0.33
CA ALA A 103 -7.39 14.93 -1.12
C ALA A 103 -6.54 14.51 -2.34
N PHE A 104 -5.84 15.46 -2.96
CA PHE A 104 -4.93 15.20 -4.07
C PHE A 104 -3.71 14.37 -3.63
N LEU A 105 -3.10 14.71 -2.48
CA LEU A 105 -1.96 13.97 -1.94
C LEU A 105 -2.35 12.53 -1.57
N ASP A 106 -3.54 12.32 -1.01
CA ASP A 106 -4.07 10.98 -0.73
C ASP A 106 -4.30 10.19 -2.02
N GLY A 107 -4.84 10.83 -3.06
CA GLY A 107 -5.01 10.23 -4.39
C GLY A 107 -3.68 9.78 -5.00
N ILE A 108 -2.64 10.62 -4.90
CA ILE A 108 -1.29 10.28 -5.37
C ILE A 108 -0.68 9.15 -4.55
N ALA A 109 -0.78 9.19 -3.21
CA ALA A 109 -0.26 8.15 -2.33
C ALA A 109 -0.90 6.78 -2.61
N LEU A 110 -2.20 6.76 -2.94
CA LEU A 110 -2.90 5.54 -3.34
C LEU A 110 -2.34 4.96 -4.65
N ILE A 111 -2.08 5.81 -5.65
CA ILE A 111 -1.46 5.38 -6.92
C ILE A 111 -0.04 4.86 -6.67
N GLN A 112 0.77 5.59 -5.91
CA GLN A 112 2.13 5.18 -5.56
C GLN A 112 2.15 3.85 -4.82
N THR A 113 1.22 3.63 -3.89
CA THR A 113 1.08 2.35 -3.17
C THR A 113 0.84 1.21 -4.14
N LYS A 114 -0.11 1.36 -5.08
CA LYS A 114 -0.40 0.35 -6.11
C LYS A 114 0.84 0.08 -6.98
N LEU A 115 1.53 1.12 -7.42
CA LEU A 115 2.77 1.00 -8.21
C LEU A 115 3.88 0.28 -7.46
N ASN A 116 4.08 0.61 -6.18
CA ASN A 116 5.08 0.00 -5.32
C ASN A 116 4.79 -1.49 -5.08
N THR A 117 3.53 -1.84 -4.82
CA THR A 117 3.11 -3.25 -4.66
C THR A 117 3.48 -4.07 -5.89
N VAL A 118 3.11 -3.60 -7.09
CA VAL A 118 3.42 -4.37 -8.30
C VAL A 118 4.92 -4.39 -8.58
N SER A 119 5.61 -3.26 -8.44
CA SER A 119 7.06 -3.16 -8.68
C SER A 119 7.85 -4.09 -7.75
N SER A 120 7.45 -4.17 -6.48
CA SER A 120 8.05 -5.09 -5.49
C SER A 120 7.88 -6.55 -5.93
N VAL A 121 6.68 -6.94 -6.36
CA VAL A 121 6.43 -8.31 -6.84
C VAL A 121 7.20 -8.61 -8.12
N CYS A 122 7.22 -7.69 -9.10
CA CYS A 122 8.01 -7.84 -10.32
C CYS A 122 9.50 -8.06 -9.98
N LYS A 123 10.05 -7.23 -9.08
CA LYS A 123 11.44 -7.33 -8.64
C LYS A 123 11.72 -8.67 -7.98
N ALA A 124 10.85 -9.11 -7.06
CA ALA A 124 10.99 -10.40 -6.39
C ALA A 124 10.93 -11.57 -7.38
N LEU A 125 10.13 -11.48 -8.45
CA LEU A 125 10.05 -12.52 -9.47
C LEU A 125 11.27 -12.57 -10.41
N LEU A 126 11.94 -11.44 -10.66
CA LEU A 126 13.09 -11.35 -11.55
C LEU A 126 14.43 -11.58 -10.85
N GLU A 127 14.55 -11.10 -9.61
CA GLU A 127 15.85 -10.99 -8.93
C GLU A 127 16.01 -11.98 -7.77
N SER A 128 14.95 -12.67 -7.33
CA SER A 128 15.05 -13.63 -6.23
C SER A 128 15.67 -14.95 -6.70
N ASP A 129 16.82 -15.29 -6.13
CA ASP A 129 17.45 -16.60 -6.31
C ASP A 129 16.46 -17.73 -5.98
N GLY A 130 15.70 -17.60 -4.89
CA GLY A 130 14.71 -18.62 -4.49
C GLY A 130 13.63 -18.87 -5.53
N VAL A 131 13.25 -17.86 -6.32
CA VAL A 131 12.32 -18.05 -7.46
C VAL A 131 13.00 -18.84 -8.56
N MET A 132 14.23 -18.47 -8.94
CA MET A 132 15.01 -19.16 -9.97
C MET A 132 15.28 -20.61 -9.60
N ASP A 133 15.56 -20.88 -8.34
CA ASP A 133 15.83 -22.21 -7.81
C ASP A 133 14.60 -23.12 -7.86
N VAL A 134 13.44 -22.59 -7.43
CA VAL A 134 12.17 -23.32 -7.53
C VAL A 134 11.82 -23.60 -8.99
N MET A 135 12.00 -22.62 -9.88
CA MET A 135 11.76 -22.80 -11.31
C MET A 135 12.70 -23.85 -11.92
N GLY A 136 13.98 -23.82 -11.57
CA GLY A 136 14.98 -24.80 -12.00
C GLY A 136 14.66 -26.21 -11.49
N LEU A 137 14.22 -26.35 -10.24
CA LEU A 137 13.79 -27.62 -9.68
C LEU A 137 12.56 -28.18 -10.40
N VAL A 138 11.55 -27.34 -10.67
CA VAL A 138 10.37 -27.74 -11.45
C VAL A 138 10.78 -28.21 -12.85
N LEU A 139 11.70 -27.51 -13.52
CA LEU A 139 12.22 -27.91 -14.84
C LEU A 139 12.94 -29.26 -14.78
N ALA A 140 13.84 -29.43 -13.82
CA ALA A 140 14.62 -30.66 -13.65
C ALA A 140 13.71 -31.88 -13.40
N LEU A 141 12.74 -31.74 -12.49
CA LEU A 141 11.76 -32.79 -12.19
C LEU A 141 10.85 -33.07 -13.40
N GLY A 142 10.39 -32.02 -14.08
CA GLY A 142 9.60 -32.14 -15.29
C GLY A 142 10.32 -32.92 -16.39
N ASN A 143 11.59 -32.58 -16.65
CA ASN A 143 12.42 -33.28 -17.63
C ASN A 143 12.64 -34.75 -17.25
N HIS A 144 12.91 -35.03 -15.97
CA HIS A 144 13.09 -36.40 -15.48
C HIS A 144 11.80 -37.23 -15.65
N MET A 145 10.66 -36.71 -15.21
CA MET A 145 9.37 -37.40 -15.28
C MET A 145 8.87 -37.62 -16.71
N ASN A 146 9.24 -36.74 -17.64
CA ASN A 146 8.89 -36.85 -19.06
C ASN A 146 10.02 -37.51 -19.89
N GLY A 147 10.98 -38.17 -19.25
CA GLY A 147 12.07 -38.87 -19.92
C GLY A 147 11.58 -39.82 -21.02
N GLY A 148 12.22 -39.77 -22.19
CA GLY A 148 11.80 -40.50 -23.39
C GLY A 148 10.79 -39.76 -24.27
N ASN A 149 10.16 -38.68 -23.78
CA ASN A 149 9.41 -37.76 -24.63
C ASN A 149 10.34 -36.69 -25.23
N ARG A 150 10.49 -36.69 -26.55
CA ARG A 150 11.43 -35.82 -27.28
C ARG A 150 11.16 -34.32 -27.10
N THR A 151 9.93 -33.90 -26.79
CA THR A 151 9.56 -32.48 -26.63
C THR A 151 9.39 -32.05 -25.18
N ARG A 152 9.18 -32.98 -24.25
CA ARG A 152 8.91 -32.67 -22.83
C ARG A 152 9.98 -33.14 -21.85
N GLY A 153 10.77 -34.14 -22.22
CA GLY A 153 11.80 -34.73 -21.35
C GLY A 153 13.18 -34.08 -21.46
N GLN A 154 13.34 -33.11 -22.37
CA GLN A 154 14.58 -32.36 -22.65
C GLN A 154 14.22 -30.89 -22.97
N ALA A 155 13.33 -30.30 -22.17
CA ALA A 155 12.92 -28.91 -22.34
C ALA A 155 13.95 -27.97 -21.69
N ASP A 156 14.16 -26.82 -22.33
CA ASP A 156 14.99 -25.72 -21.78
C ASP A 156 14.19 -24.78 -20.85
N GLY A 157 12.86 -24.92 -20.83
CA GLY A 157 11.95 -24.11 -20.03
C GLY A 157 10.51 -24.60 -20.15
N PHE A 158 9.60 -23.94 -19.45
CA PHE A 158 8.17 -24.25 -19.46
C PHE A 158 7.33 -22.97 -19.37
N GLY A 159 6.08 -23.05 -19.82
CA GLY A 159 5.13 -21.95 -19.68
C GLY A 159 4.63 -21.79 -18.24
N LEU A 160 4.44 -20.55 -17.78
CA LEU A 160 3.97 -20.25 -16.41
C LEU A 160 2.61 -20.90 -16.07
N ASP A 161 1.80 -21.24 -17.07
CA ASP A 161 0.50 -21.87 -16.90
C ASP A 161 0.57 -23.27 -16.24
N ILE A 162 1.75 -23.88 -16.18
CA ILE A 162 1.92 -25.16 -15.48
C ILE A 162 1.98 -24.99 -13.97
N LEU A 163 2.42 -23.83 -13.44
CA LEU A 163 2.73 -23.66 -12.02
C LEU A 163 1.52 -23.98 -11.13
N PRO A 164 0.30 -23.47 -11.41
CA PRO A 164 -0.87 -23.81 -10.60
C PRO A 164 -1.30 -25.29 -10.71
N LYS A 165 -0.92 -25.97 -11.81
CA LYS A 165 -1.31 -27.36 -12.12
C LYS A 165 -0.41 -28.40 -11.44
N LEU A 166 0.75 -27.98 -10.90
CA LEU A 166 1.68 -28.90 -10.25
C LEU A 166 1.05 -29.63 -9.05
N LYS A 167 0.04 -29.03 -8.40
CA LYS A 167 -0.68 -29.66 -7.28
C LYS A 167 -1.53 -30.87 -7.68
N ASP A 168 -1.87 -30.95 -8.97
CA ASP A 168 -2.71 -32.02 -9.52
C ASP A 168 -1.90 -33.23 -9.94
N VAL A 169 -0.58 -33.06 -10.12
CA VAL A 169 0.35 -34.17 -10.38
C VAL A 169 0.66 -34.86 -9.06
N LYS A 170 0.24 -36.11 -8.90
CA LYS A 170 0.32 -36.85 -7.64
C LYS A 170 1.15 -38.13 -7.74
N SER A 171 1.68 -38.55 -6.59
CA SER A 171 2.26 -39.88 -6.39
C SER A 171 1.25 -40.98 -6.70
N ARG A 172 1.73 -42.20 -6.98
CA ARG A 172 0.89 -43.36 -7.31
C ARG A 172 -0.19 -43.65 -6.26
N ASP A 173 0.09 -43.36 -4.99
CA ASP A 173 -0.81 -43.56 -3.86
C ASP A 173 -1.65 -42.31 -3.50
N ASN A 174 -1.56 -41.24 -4.31
CA ASN A 174 -2.25 -39.96 -4.14
C ASN A 174 -1.96 -39.22 -2.81
N ARG A 175 -0.86 -39.56 -2.12
CA ARG A 175 -0.52 -38.94 -0.83
C ARG A 175 0.30 -37.65 -0.96
N ILE A 176 1.11 -37.53 -2.00
CA ILE A 176 2.06 -36.43 -2.20
C ILE A 176 1.83 -35.85 -3.60
N SER A 177 1.65 -34.54 -3.69
CA SER A 177 1.65 -33.82 -4.98
C SER A 177 3.06 -33.41 -5.39
N LEU A 178 3.26 -33.08 -6.66
CA LEU A 178 4.55 -32.58 -7.15
C LEU A 178 4.95 -31.27 -6.45
N VAL A 179 3.99 -30.41 -6.08
CA VAL A 179 4.29 -29.22 -5.25
C VAL A 179 4.76 -29.61 -3.86
N ASP A 180 4.16 -30.63 -3.21
CA ASP A 180 4.64 -31.11 -1.91
C ASP A 180 6.09 -31.60 -2.02
N TYR A 181 6.40 -32.33 -3.10
CA TYR A 181 7.75 -32.81 -3.37
C TYR A 181 8.74 -31.67 -3.63
N VAL A 182 8.39 -30.71 -4.51
CA VAL A 182 9.20 -29.51 -4.80
C VAL A 182 9.46 -28.71 -3.53
N VAL A 183 8.47 -28.53 -2.66
CA VAL A 183 8.63 -27.83 -1.37
C VAL A 183 9.60 -28.56 -0.47
N SER A 184 9.45 -29.88 -0.33
CA SER A 184 10.32 -30.71 0.49
C SER A 184 11.75 -30.63 -0.03
N GLU A 185 11.95 -30.85 -1.33
CA GLU A 185 13.24 -30.77 -2.01
C GLU A 185 13.87 -29.37 -1.92
N ALA A 186 13.12 -28.29 -2.19
CA ALA A 186 13.61 -26.92 -2.01
C ALA A 186 13.99 -26.61 -0.55
N THR A 187 13.37 -27.30 0.41
CA THR A 187 13.69 -27.18 1.83
C THR A 187 14.85 -28.11 2.26
N PHE A 188 15.09 -29.24 1.58
CA PHE A 188 16.08 -30.28 1.97
C PHE A 188 17.36 -30.36 1.12
N LEU A 189 17.34 -30.04 -0.19
CA LEU A 189 18.50 -30.21 -1.12
C LEU A 189 19.75 -29.39 -0.76
N ASN A 190 19.67 -28.55 0.28
CA ASN A 190 20.79 -27.80 0.82
C ASN A 190 21.78 -28.62 1.67
N SER A 191 21.59 -29.94 1.81
CA SER A 191 22.49 -30.81 2.59
C SER A 191 23.50 -31.61 1.75
N TYR A 192 23.32 -31.75 0.42
CA TYR A 192 24.14 -32.67 -0.40
C TYR A 192 24.66 -32.14 -1.76
N CYS A 193 24.43 -30.88 -2.15
CA CYS A 193 24.89 -30.36 -3.44
C CYS A 193 26.07 -29.37 -3.29
N TYR A 194 27.21 -29.68 -3.91
CA TYR A 194 28.47 -28.91 -3.93
C TYR A 194 28.46 -27.69 -4.89
N CYS A 195 27.31 -27.04 -5.12
CA CYS A 195 27.23 -25.86 -5.98
C CYS A 195 26.96 -24.60 -5.15
N ALA A 196 27.87 -23.64 -5.25
CA ALA A 196 28.12 -22.54 -4.32
C ALA A 196 27.08 -21.40 -4.30
N PHE A 197 25.78 -21.67 -4.41
CA PHE A 197 24.77 -20.61 -4.57
C PHE A 197 23.58 -20.63 -3.59
N PHE A 198 23.59 -21.47 -2.56
CA PHE A 198 22.44 -21.56 -1.65
C PHE A 198 22.78 -21.30 -0.18
N VAL A 199 22.58 -20.05 0.26
CA VAL A 199 22.74 -19.60 1.66
C VAL A 199 21.40 -19.62 2.42
N PHE A 200 20.37 -20.31 1.92
CA PHE A 200 19.02 -20.21 2.49
C PHE A 200 18.75 -21.07 3.75
N ASN A 201 19.60 -22.04 4.11
CA ASN A 201 19.09 -23.21 4.85
C ASN A 201 19.63 -23.53 6.26
N GLN A 202 20.62 -22.83 6.84
CA GLN A 202 20.92 -23.12 8.27
C GLN A 202 19.68 -22.96 9.17
N ASN A 203 18.72 -22.15 8.71
CA ASN A 203 17.52 -21.77 9.42
C ASN A 203 16.25 -22.58 9.08
N ALA A 204 16.30 -23.62 8.25
CA ALA A 204 15.09 -24.41 7.96
C ALA A 204 14.48 -24.99 9.26
N GLY A 205 13.16 -24.83 9.46
CA GLY A 205 12.47 -25.21 10.69
C GLY A 205 12.82 -24.35 11.92
N THR A 206 13.44 -23.18 11.73
CA THR A 206 13.63 -22.13 12.76
C THR A 206 12.84 -20.88 12.39
N ASP A 207 12.75 -19.94 13.33
CA ASP A 207 12.06 -18.64 13.12
C ASP A 207 12.74 -17.76 12.05
N ASN A 208 13.99 -18.08 11.67
CA ASN A 208 14.75 -17.37 10.65
C ASN A 208 14.58 -18.00 9.25
N SER A 209 13.71 -19.00 9.09
CA SER A 209 13.44 -19.63 7.80
C SER A 209 12.73 -18.64 6.87
N MET A 210 13.34 -18.35 5.72
CA MET A 210 12.79 -17.42 4.73
C MET A 210 12.02 -18.17 3.64
N PHE A 211 10.86 -17.63 3.29
CA PHE A 211 10.05 -18.17 2.20
C PHE A 211 10.69 -17.81 0.85
N PRO A 212 10.91 -18.77 -0.06
CA PRO A 212 11.71 -18.53 -1.28
C PRO A 212 10.96 -17.82 -2.41
N LEU A 213 9.64 -17.67 -2.29
CA LEU A 213 8.78 -17.03 -3.30
C LEU A 213 8.21 -15.71 -2.76
N PRO A 214 7.67 -14.82 -3.61
CA PRO A 214 6.96 -13.63 -3.15
C PRO A 214 5.75 -13.98 -2.29
N GLU A 215 5.46 -13.15 -1.27
CA GLU A 215 4.33 -13.41 -0.38
C GLU A 215 3.00 -13.43 -1.16
N PRO A 216 2.15 -14.47 -0.99
CA PRO A 216 0.94 -14.62 -1.80
C PRO A 216 0.00 -13.41 -1.73
N GLN A 217 -0.09 -12.74 -0.58
CA GLN A 217 -0.94 -11.57 -0.41
C GLN A 217 -0.49 -10.41 -1.31
N ASP A 218 0.82 -10.17 -1.42
CA ASP A 218 1.37 -9.10 -2.23
C ASP A 218 1.17 -9.41 -3.73
N VAL A 219 1.37 -10.67 -4.13
CA VAL A 219 1.09 -11.12 -5.50
C VAL A 219 -0.39 -10.95 -5.84
N PHE A 220 -1.29 -11.28 -4.91
CA PHE A 220 -2.73 -11.08 -5.11
C PHE A 220 -3.08 -9.61 -5.27
N LEU A 221 -2.54 -8.73 -4.42
CA LEU A 221 -2.75 -7.28 -4.54
C LEU A 221 -2.22 -6.74 -5.87
N ALA A 222 -1.04 -7.20 -6.30
CA ALA A 222 -0.49 -6.84 -7.61
C ALA A 222 -1.40 -7.30 -8.77
N ALA A 223 -2.04 -8.46 -8.65
CA ALA A 223 -3.00 -8.96 -9.64
C ALA A 223 -4.27 -8.09 -9.76
N GLN A 224 -4.64 -7.34 -8.72
CA GLN A 224 -5.81 -6.46 -8.73
C GLN A 224 -5.54 -5.10 -9.39
N VAL A 225 -4.28 -4.73 -9.62
CA VAL A 225 -3.92 -3.42 -10.18
C VAL A 225 -4.16 -3.42 -11.68
N LYS A 226 -5.01 -2.51 -12.18
CA LYS A 226 -5.25 -2.31 -13.61
C LYS A 226 -4.59 -1.03 -14.10
N PHE A 227 -3.77 -1.15 -15.15
CA PHE A 227 -3.07 0.00 -15.75
C PHE A 227 -4.02 1.06 -16.29
N ASP A 228 -5.14 0.66 -16.89
CA ASP A 228 -6.14 1.60 -17.42
C ASP A 228 -6.78 2.46 -16.32
N ASP A 229 -7.02 1.86 -15.15
CA ASP A 229 -7.58 2.58 -14.01
C ASP A 229 -6.55 3.56 -13.45
N LEU A 230 -5.29 3.14 -13.27
CA LEU A 230 -4.20 4.03 -12.86
C LEU A 230 -4.01 5.20 -13.83
N ASN A 231 -4.04 4.93 -15.14
CA ASN A 231 -3.96 5.95 -16.19
C ASN A 231 -5.13 6.94 -16.11
N ARG A 232 -6.35 6.45 -15.87
CA ARG A 232 -7.54 7.27 -15.72
C ARG A 232 -7.43 8.17 -14.50
N ASP A 233 -7.02 7.60 -13.37
CA ASP A 233 -6.85 8.30 -12.09
C ASP A 233 -5.79 9.40 -12.21
N LEU A 234 -4.61 9.09 -12.78
CA LEU A 234 -3.55 10.09 -13.03
C LEU A 234 -4.02 11.24 -13.93
N ARG A 235 -4.77 10.94 -14.99
CA ARG A 235 -5.32 11.98 -15.87
C ARG A 235 -6.37 12.84 -15.17
N GLN A 236 -7.18 12.24 -14.31
CA GLN A 236 -8.18 12.96 -13.52
C GLN A 236 -7.48 13.90 -12.52
N LEU A 237 -6.54 13.38 -11.74
CA LEU A 237 -5.70 14.17 -10.84
C LEU A 237 -5.00 15.32 -11.58
N GLY A 238 -4.46 15.09 -12.78
CA GLY A 238 -3.85 16.16 -13.57
C GLY A 238 -4.82 17.28 -13.97
N ARG A 239 -6.07 16.94 -14.34
CA ARG A 239 -7.11 17.95 -14.61
C ARG A 239 -7.50 18.71 -13.35
N ASP A 240 -7.64 18.01 -12.24
CA ASP A 240 -8.06 18.62 -10.97
C ASP A 240 -6.95 19.54 -10.41
N LEU A 241 -5.68 19.16 -10.58
CA LEU A 241 -4.54 20.01 -10.23
C LEU A 241 -4.53 21.30 -11.05
N THR A 242 -4.77 21.20 -12.36
CA THR A 242 -4.87 22.38 -13.26
C THR A 242 -6.00 23.32 -12.82
N ARG A 243 -7.12 22.76 -12.32
CA ARG A 243 -8.21 23.55 -11.75
C ARG A 243 -7.78 24.23 -10.45
N CYS A 244 -7.14 23.50 -9.54
CA CYS A 244 -6.62 24.08 -8.30
C CYS A 244 -5.60 25.19 -8.56
N GLU A 245 -4.70 25.04 -9.54
CA GLU A 245 -3.78 26.11 -9.95
C GLU A 245 -4.49 27.39 -10.39
N LYS A 246 -5.67 27.27 -11.02
CA LYS A 246 -6.50 28.42 -11.36
C LYS A 246 -7.12 29.03 -10.10
N ASP A 247 -7.62 28.21 -9.19
CA ASP A 247 -8.21 28.67 -7.93
C ASP A 247 -7.17 29.39 -7.05
N VAL A 248 -5.96 28.84 -6.93
CA VAL A 248 -4.82 29.48 -6.24
C VAL A 248 -4.48 30.83 -6.88
N ARG A 249 -4.45 30.92 -8.22
CA ARG A 249 -4.22 32.20 -8.92
C ARG A 249 -5.33 33.21 -8.63
N ASN A 250 -6.59 32.78 -8.60
CA ASN A 250 -7.71 33.65 -8.28
C ASN A 250 -7.58 34.19 -6.85
N VAL A 251 -7.35 33.32 -5.86
CA VAL A 251 -7.12 33.69 -4.45
C VAL A 251 -6.00 34.71 -4.34
N CYS A 252 -4.88 34.48 -5.02
CA CYS A 252 -3.75 35.41 -5.01
C CYS A 252 -4.09 36.76 -5.67
N SER A 253 -4.90 36.76 -6.74
CA SER A 253 -5.24 38.00 -7.46
C SER A 253 -6.17 38.94 -6.67
N VAL A 254 -6.99 38.39 -5.78
CA VAL A 254 -7.93 39.16 -4.94
C VAL A 254 -7.39 39.46 -3.54
N SER A 255 -6.25 38.88 -3.17
CA SER A 255 -5.63 39.05 -1.86
C SER A 255 -4.73 40.29 -1.81
N LEU A 256 -4.75 40.99 -0.67
CA LEU A 256 -3.78 42.05 -0.36
C LEU A 256 -2.38 41.46 -0.15
N GLU A 257 -1.33 42.27 -0.39
CA GLU A 257 0.07 41.85 -0.30
C GLU A 257 0.42 41.19 1.05
N GLU A 258 -0.08 41.73 2.15
CA GLU A 258 0.13 41.22 3.51
C GLU A 258 -0.50 39.84 3.77
N HIS A 259 -1.48 39.43 2.96
CA HIS A 259 -2.18 38.14 3.07
C HIS A 259 -1.77 37.13 1.98
N LEU A 260 -0.85 37.48 1.09
CA LEU A 260 -0.41 36.58 0.01
C LEU A 260 0.41 35.41 0.54
N GLN A 261 1.34 35.69 1.45
CA GLN A 261 2.26 34.69 1.98
C GLN A 261 1.84 34.26 3.39
N PRO A 262 2.08 32.98 3.76
CA PRO A 262 2.81 31.95 3.01
C PRO A 262 1.94 31.12 2.05
N PHE A 263 0.63 31.38 1.96
CA PHE A 263 -0.31 30.62 1.13
C PHE A 263 0.17 30.42 -0.31
N LYS A 264 0.51 31.52 -0.99
CA LYS A 264 0.95 31.49 -2.39
C LYS A 264 2.16 30.57 -2.57
N GLY A 265 3.23 30.78 -1.80
CA GLY A 265 4.45 29.99 -1.91
C GLY A 265 4.22 28.49 -1.65
N LYS A 266 3.43 28.15 -0.62
CA LYS A 266 3.11 26.75 -0.30
C LYS A 266 2.28 26.07 -1.39
N MET A 267 1.26 26.75 -1.91
CA MET A 267 0.38 26.19 -2.93
C MET A 267 1.06 26.10 -4.31
N GLU A 268 1.87 27.09 -4.71
CA GLU A 268 2.65 27.03 -5.95
C GLU A 268 3.70 25.91 -5.91
N ALA A 269 4.39 25.74 -4.78
CA ALA A 269 5.33 24.63 -4.60
C ALA A 269 4.63 23.25 -4.70
N PHE A 270 3.43 23.13 -4.12
CA PHE A 270 2.60 21.93 -4.24
C PHE A 270 2.21 21.61 -5.69
N CYS A 271 1.81 22.63 -6.48
CA CYS A 271 1.37 22.41 -7.86
C CYS A 271 2.50 21.92 -8.79
N LEU A 272 3.76 22.29 -8.51
CA LEU A 272 4.89 21.98 -9.39
C LEU A 272 5.47 20.56 -9.22
N SER A 273 5.44 19.96 -8.02
CA SER A 273 6.25 18.76 -7.74
C SER A 273 5.53 17.43 -7.97
N VAL A 274 4.30 17.28 -7.46
CA VAL A 274 3.75 15.95 -7.10
C VAL A 274 3.33 15.08 -8.30
N LEU A 275 2.81 15.70 -9.36
CA LEU A 275 2.25 14.94 -10.49
C LEU A 275 3.33 14.40 -11.43
N SER A 276 4.40 15.18 -11.64
CA SER A 276 5.47 14.82 -12.57
C SER A 276 6.20 13.54 -12.15
N GLU A 277 6.53 13.41 -10.87
CA GLU A 277 7.17 12.23 -10.28
C GLU A 277 6.28 10.99 -10.43
N SER A 278 4.98 11.15 -10.20
CA SER A 278 4.01 10.05 -10.27
C SER A 278 3.78 9.54 -11.70
N ILE A 279 3.79 10.44 -12.69
CA ILE A 279 3.74 10.08 -14.12
C ILE A 279 5.01 9.34 -14.54
N GLN A 280 6.17 9.82 -14.08
CA GLN A 280 7.46 9.17 -14.38
C GLN A 280 7.52 7.77 -13.78
N ALA A 281 7.12 7.62 -12.50
CA ALA A 281 7.05 6.33 -11.82
C ALA A 281 6.12 5.34 -12.56
N PHE A 282 4.93 5.81 -12.97
CA PHE A 282 4.00 5.00 -13.75
C PHE A 282 4.60 4.54 -15.09
N THR A 283 5.29 5.43 -15.79
CA THR A 283 5.92 5.12 -17.09
C THR A 283 7.02 4.08 -16.95
N LEU A 284 7.93 4.26 -15.99
CA LEU A 284 9.01 3.31 -15.70
C LEU A 284 8.45 1.95 -15.29
N PHE A 285 7.38 1.95 -14.49
CA PHE A 285 6.69 0.74 -14.08
C PHE A 285 6.10 -0.04 -15.26
N ASN A 286 5.47 0.64 -16.22
CA ASN A 286 4.91 -0.02 -17.40
C ASN A 286 6.01 -0.74 -18.20
N VAL A 287 7.19 -0.11 -18.37
CA VAL A 287 8.34 -0.74 -19.02
C VAL A 287 8.77 -1.99 -18.26
N PHE A 288 8.93 -1.89 -16.93
CA PHE A 288 9.37 -3.00 -16.09
C PHE A 288 8.41 -4.19 -16.10
N PHE A 289 7.09 -3.94 -16.13
CA PHE A 289 6.11 -5.00 -16.26
C PHE A 289 6.18 -5.70 -17.62
N GLN A 290 6.41 -4.96 -18.72
CA GLN A 290 6.59 -5.57 -20.04
C GLN A 290 7.87 -6.41 -20.09
N ASP A 291 8.95 -5.97 -19.46
CA ASP A 291 10.19 -6.76 -19.34
C ASP A 291 9.94 -8.09 -18.59
N LEU A 292 9.13 -8.06 -17.52
CA LEU A 292 8.72 -9.26 -16.79
C LEU A 292 7.93 -10.24 -17.67
N VAL A 293 6.97 -9.72 -18.44
CA VAL A 293 6.15 -10.52 -19.37
C VAL A 293 7.04 -11.19 -20.42
N LEU A 294 8.01 -10.45 -20.97
CA LEU A 294 8.98 -10.96 -21.93
C LEU A 294 9.91 -12.01 -21.31
N PHE A 295 10.42 -11.76 -20.11
CA PHE A 295 11.30 -12.67 -19.37
C PHE A 295 10.67 -14.05 -19.20
N PHE A 296 9.38 -14.10 -18.82
CA PHE A 296 8.65 -15.36 -18.66
C PHE A 296 7.98 -15.87 -19.95
N GLY A 297 8.13 -15.18 -21.08
CA GLY A 297 7.55 -15.57 -22.37
C GLY A 297 6.01 -15.70 -22.35
N LEU A 298 5.32 -14.95 -21.48
CA LEU A 298 3.88 -15.07 -21.31
C LEU A 298 3.15 -14.37 -22.46
N LYS A 299 2.14 -15.04 -23.02
CA LYS A 299 1.34 -14.49 -24.13
C LYS A 299 0.02 -13.92 -23.61
N PRO A 300 -0.55 -12.90 -24.28
CA PRO A 300 -1.90 -12.43 -23.99
C PRO A 300 -2.93 -13.55 -24.06
N LYS A 301 -4.01 -13.46 -23.29
CA LYS A 301 -5.13 -14.41 -23.41
C LYS A 301 -5.83 -14.21 -24.76
N THR A 302 -6.57 -15.22 -25.20
CA THR A 302 -7.38 -15.14 -26.41
C THR A 302 -8.35 -13.95 -26.34
N GLY A 303 -8.21 -13.01 -27.29
CA GLY A 303 -9.02 -11.79 -27.34
C GLY A 303 -8.42 -10.58 -26.62
N GLU A 304 -7.27 -10.73 -25.94
CA GLU A 304 -6.50 -9.62 -25.36
C GLU A 304 -5.35 -9.24 -26.29
N HIS A 305 -5.03 -7.94 -26.36
CA HIS A 305 -3.90 -7.43 -27.14
C HIS A 305 -2.57 -7.49 -26.38
N GLU A 306 -2.63 -7.42 -25.05
CA GLU A 306 -1.48 -7.37 -24.15
C GLU A 306 -1.73 -8.26 -22.93
N VAL A 307 -0.64 -8.66 -22.27
CA VAL A 307 -0.76 -9.43 -21.01
C VAL A 307 -1.18 -8.48 -19.90
N THR A 308 -2.25 -8.83 -19.19
CA THR A 308 -2.68 -8.10 -18.00
C THR A 308 -1.91 -8.52 -16.76
N THR A 309 -1.75 -7.61 -15.80
CA THR A 309 -1.28 -7.91 -14.43
C THR A 309 -2.06 -9.05 -13.81
N GLY A 310 -3.38 -9.03 -13.95
CA GLY A 310 -4.26 -10.08 -13.46
C GLY A 310 -3.96 -11.44 -14.10
N HIS A 311 -3.60 -11.50 -15.38
CA HIS A 311 -3.20 -12.78 -15.99
C HIS A 311 -1.87 -13.29 -15.41
N LEU A 312 -0.83 -12.46 -15.40
CA LEU A 312 0.51 -12.86 -14.96
C LEU A 312 0.53 -13.21 -13.47
N PHE A 313 0.03 -12.30 -12.62
CA PHE A 313 0.15 -12.46 -11.18
C PHE A 313 -0.83 -13.49 -10.61
N MET A 314 -1.97 -13.78 -11.26
CA MET A 314 -2.83 -14.87 -10.76
C MET A 314 -2.19 -16.24 -10.90
N LEU A 315 -1.41 -16.49 -11.95
CA LEU A 315 -0.62 -17.73 -12.09
C LEU A 315 0.37 -17.89 -10.94
N TRP A 316 1.07 -16.80 -10.60
CA TRP A 316 2.01 -16.76 -9.48
C TRP A 316 1.30 -16.84 -8.14
N PHE A 317 0.17 -16.15 -7.95
CA PHE A 317 -0.58 -16.15 -6.70
C PHE A 317 -1.04 -17.56 -6.34
N GLU A 318 -1.68 -18.27 -7.27
CA GLU A 318 -2.16 -19.63 -7.04
C GLU A 318 -1.00 -20.55 -6.64
N PHE A 319 0.12 -20.48 -7.36
CA PHE A 319 1.31 -21.26 -7.06
C PHE A 319 1.94 -20.89 -5.71
N CYS A 320 2.19 -19.60 -5.45
CA CYS A 320 2.77 -19.12 -4.20
C CYS A 320 1.90 -19.47 -2.99
N ALA A 321 0.57 -19.36 -3.10
CA ALA A 321 -0.35 -19.69 -2.02
C ALA A 321 -0.32 -21.20 -1.68
N ASP A 322 -0.36 -22.03 -2.72
CA ASP A 322 -0.25 -23.49 -2.58
C ASP A 322 1.12 -23.89 -2.01
N PHE A 323 2.21 -23.28 -2.49
CA PHE A 323 3.56 -23.52 -2.02
C PHE A 323 3.73 -23.07 -0.56
N LYS A 324 3.30 -21.85 -0.20
CA LYS A 324 3.44 -21.29 1.17
C LYS A 324 2.76 -22.19 2.20
N THR A 325 1.57 -22.69 1.88
CA THR A 325 0.80 -23.58 2.77
C THR A 325 1.60 -24.85 3.09
N ARG A 326 2.24 -25.42 2.07
CA ARG A 326 3.06 -26.64 2.19
C ARG A 326 4.40 -26.35 2.85
N TRP A 327 5.05 -25.25 2.50
CA TRP A 327 6.31 -24.81 3.09
C TRP A 327 6.19 -24.56 4.59
N LYS A 328 5.08 -23.96 5.05
CA LYS A 328 4.79 -23.79 6.50
C LYS A 328 4.65 -25.14 7.20
N ARG A 329 3.95 -26.10 6.58
CA ARG A 329 3.80 -27.45 7.10
C ARG A 329 5.15 -28.16 7.19
N GLU A 330 5.98 -28.02 6.16
CA GLU A 330 7.28 -28.67 6.09
C GLU A 330 8.28 -28.10 7.08
N ASN A 331 8.35 -26.78 7.23
CA ASN A 331 9.17 -26.15 8.27
C ASN A 331 8.74 -26.59 9.67
N LYS A 332 7.43 -26.74 9.92
CA LYS A 332 6.93 -27.27 11.19
C LYS A 332 7.36 -28.73 11.42
N ASN A 333 7.34 -29.55 10.36
CA ASN A 333 7.82 -30.94 10.44
C ASN A 333 9.31 -30.99 10.77
N ILE A 334 10.14 -30.21 10.08
CA ILE A 334 11.59 -30.10 10.32
C ILE A 334 11.87 -29.62 11.75
N SER A 335 11.17 -28.58 12.20
CA SER A 335 11.29 -28.06 13.57
C SER A 335 11.01 -29.14 14.62
N THR A 336 9.93 -29.90 14.40
CA THR A 336 9.53 -31.00 15.28
C THR A 336 10.58 -32.11 15.29
N GLU A 337 11.16 -32.45 14.15
CA GLU A 337 12.19 -33.48 14.05
C GLU A 337 13.50 -33.05 14.73
N ARG A 338 13.95 -31.80 14.48
CA ARG A 338 15.11 -31.21 15.18
C ARG A 338 14.93 -31.24 16.70
N LEU A 339 13.72 -30.95 17.20
CA LEU A 339 13.43 -31.03 18.63
C LEU A 339 13.54 -32.46 19.17
N LYS A 340 13.05 -33.46 18.44
CA LYS A 340 13.20 -34.88 18.83
C LYS A 340 14.67 -35.29 18.85
N GLU A 341 15.44 -34.93 17.83
CA GLU A 341 16.87 -35.23 17.74
C GLU A 341 17.64 -34.59 18.90
N ALA A 342 17.36 -33.32 19.21
CA ALA A 342 17.95 -32.63 20.36
C ALA A 342 17.61 -33.32 21.69
N GLN A 343 16.35 -33.72 21.89
CA GLN A 343 15.92 -34.47 23.08
C GLN A 343 16.62 -35.83 23.20
N LEU A 344 16.78 -36.55 22.08
CA LEU A 344 17.49 -37.84 22.04
C LEU A 344 18.99 -37.65 22.33
N SER A 345 19.61 -36.59 21.80
CA SER A 345 21.01 -36.24 22.06
C SER A 345 21.24 -35.90 23.54
N VAL A 346 20.38 -35.06 24.13
CA VAL A 346 20.44 -34.72 25.56
C VAL A 346 20.28 -35.97 26.43
N LYS A 347 19.33 -36.87 26.09
CA LYS A 347 19.17 -38.16 26.79
C LYS A 347 20.43 -39.02 26.72
N ARG A 348 21.08 -39.10 25.55
CA ARG A 348 22.32 -39.84 25.34
C ARG A 348 23.46 -39.28 26.20
N ILE A 349 23.73 -37.98 26.11
CA ILE A 349 24.77 -37.30 26.91
C ILE A 349 24.51 -37.45 28.41
N THR A 350 23.25 -37.33 28.84
CA THR A 350 22.88 -37.51 30.26
C THR A 350 23.09 -38.96 30.72
N SER A 351 22.81 -39.95 29.87
CA SER A 351 23.06 -41.36 30.18
C SER A 351 24.54 -41.69 30.25
N GLU A 352 25.36 -41.14 29.35
CA GLU A 352 26.82 -41.31 29.33
C GLU A 352 27.47 -40.68 30.58
N LYS A 353 27.09 -39.45 30.94
CA LYS A 353 27.57 -38.80 32.18
C LYS A 353 27.18 -39.54 33.46
N LYS A 354 26.00 -40.18 33.49
CA LYS A 354 25.58 -41.06 34.61
C LYS A 354 26.41 -42.35 34.70
N VAL A 355 26.91 -42.86 33.59
CA VAL A 355 27.79 -44.03 33.56
C VAL A 355 29.21 -43.65 34.00
N GLU A 356 29.73 -42.49 33.59
CA GLU A 356 31.04 -42.00 34.04
C GLU A 356 31.08 -41.71 35.54
N THR A 357 30.06 -41.03 36.09
CA THR A 357 29.97 -40.78 37.54
C THR A 357 29.88 -42.07 38.37
N ARG A 358 29.27 -43.13 37.85
CA ARG A 358 29.28 -44.46 38.51
C ARG A 358 30.64 -45.17 38.43
N LYS A 359 31.40 -44.95 37.37
CA LYS A 359 32.75 -45.52 37.20
C LYS A 359 33.84 -44.78 37.99
N ILE A 360 33.62 -43.51 38.34
CA ILE A 360 34.53 -42.70 39.18
C ILE A 360 34.27 -42.93 40.68
N ASN A 361 33.22 -43.69 41.04
CA ASN A 361 32.92 -44.07 42.42
C ASN A 361 33.33 -45.51 42.82
N PRO A 362 34.58 -45.95 42.63
CA PRO A 362 35.18 -47.02 43.41
C PRO A 362 36.12 -46.41 44.47
N ASN A 363 35.63 -46.23 45.69
CA ASN A 363 36.45 -45.95 46.89
C ASN A 363 37.36 -44.70 46.88
N SER A 364 36.79 -43.52 47.08
CA SER A 364 37.55 -42.36 47.57
C SER A 364 36.64 -41.54 48.49
N LEU A 365 36.79 -41.50 49.82
CA LEU A 365 37.88 -41.86 50.75
C LEU A 365 37.49 -43.00 51.70
#